data_AF-A0A8S2M2V6-F1
#
_entry.id   AF-A0A8S2M2V6-F1
#
_cell.length_a   1.000
_cell.length_b   1.000
_cell.length_c   1.000
_cell.angle_alpha   90.00
_cell.angle_beta   90.00
_cell.angle_gamma   90.00
#
_symmetry.space_group_name_H-M   'P 1'
#
loop_
_entity.id
_entity.type
_entity.pdbx_description
1 polymer ?
#
loop_
_entity_poly.entity_id
_entity_poly.type
_entity_poly.pdbx_seq_one_letter_code
_entity_poly.pdbx_strand_id
1 'polypeptide(L)'
;MSVPFTNLPRSATIQLIPFKVSIPQSTLDELKSLVRLSKLAPPTYEGSQEDRKYGVTSKWVREAKEKWEKDFDWRKHEAHMNSFPHYMASVVDNDGKEYQIHFIGLFSDKVDAVPLVLLHGWP
;
A
#
# COMPACT_ATOMS: atom_id res chain seq x y z
N MET A 1 13.79 -11.85 14.99
CA MET A 1 13.02 -11.24 16.09
C MET A 1 11.56 -11.26 15.69
N SER A 2 10.66 -11.75 16.54
CA SER A 2 9.21 -11.72 16.29
C SER A 2 8.73 -10.27 16.23
N VAL A 3 7.87 -9.95 15.27
CA VAL A 3 7.19 -8.65 15.22
C VAL A 3 6.30 -8.54 16.47
N PRO A 4 6.31 -7.43 17.24
CA PRO A 4 5.45 -7.28 18.41
C PRO A 4 3.96 -7.17 18.01
N PHE A 5 3.05 -7.28 18.98
CA PHE A 5 1.59 -7.13 18.80
C PHE A 5 0.88 -8.20 17.95
N THR A 6 1.44 -9.42 17.92
CA THR A 6 0.90 -10.53 17.11
C THR A 6 -0.04 -11.47 17.86
N ASN A 7 -0.21 -11.29 19.18
CA ASN A 7 -1.03 -12.16 20.01
C ASN A 7 -2.51 -11.89 19.74
N LEU A 8 -3.21 -12.85 19.13
CA LEU A 8 -4.61 -12.67 18.79
C LEU A 8 -5.50 -12.55 20.05
N PRO A 9 -6.55 -11.72 20.01
CA PRO A 9 -7.54 -11.68 21.08
C PRO A 9 -8.13 -13.07 21.32
N ARG A 10 -8.36 -13.45 22.58
CA ARG A 10 -8.88 -14.78 22.95
C ARG A 10 -10.24 -15.10 22.33
N SER A 11 -11.01 -14.07 21.99
CA SER A 11 -12.33 -14.18 21.37
C SER A 11 -12.28 -14.28 19.84
N ALA A 12 -11.10 -14.35 19.21
CA ALA A 12 -10.98 -14.49 17.76
C ALA A 12 -11.56 -15.86 17.31
N THR A 13 -12.55 -15.81 16.43
CA THR A 13 -13.26 -17.00 15.91
C THR A 13 -12.83 -17.38 14.49
N ILE A 14 -12.18 -16.46 13.78
CA ILE A 14 -11.71 -16.67 12.41
C ILE A 14 -10.22 -16.99 12.40
N GLN A 15 -9.81 -17.86 11.47
CA GLN A 15 -8.40 -18.14 11.24
C GLN A 15 -7.75 -16.98 10.47
N LEU A 16 -6.65 -16.46 11.01
CA LEU A 16 -5.84 -15.44 10.36
C LEU A 16 -4.59 -16.06 9.76
N ILE A 17 -4.31 -15.76 8.50
CA ILE A 17 -3.11 -16.22 7.80
C ILE A 17 -2.09 -15.09 7.85
N PRO A 18 -0.91 -15.26 8.48
CA PRO A 18 0.14 -14.25 8.46
C PRO A 18 0.52 -13.89 7.02
N PHE A 19 0.64 -12.60 6.74
CA PHE A 19 0.97 -12.08 5.43
C PHE A 19 2.28 -11.28 5.49
N LYS A 20 3.02 -11.30 4.38
CA LYS A 20 4.21 -10.47 4.20
C LYS A 20 4.21 -9.92 2.79
N VAL A 21 4.38 -8.61 2.66
CA VAL A 21 4.57 -7.97 1.35
C VAL A 21 5.91 -8.44 0.80
N SER A 22 5.89 -9.07 -0.38
CA SER A 22 7.10 -9.59 -1.02
C SER A 22 6.94 -9.52 -2.52
N ILE A 23 7.30 -8.38 -3.11
CA ILE A 23 7.17 -8.16 -4.55
C ILE A 23 8.38 -8.75 -5.28
N PRO A 24 8.20 -9.59 -6.31
CA PRO A 24 9.30 -10.14 -7.09
C PRO A 24 10.18 -9.05 -7.69
N GLN A 25 11.50 -9.30 -7.75
CA GLN A 25 12.42 -8.33 -8.35
C GLN A 25 12.08 -8.03 -9.81
N SER A 26 11.63 -9.03 -10.57
CA SER A 26 11.18 -8.88 -11.96
C SER A 26 10.05 -7.86 -12.11
N THR A 27 9.09 -7.82 -11.19
CA THR A 27 8.00 -6.84 -11.19
C THR A 27 8.51 -5.43 -10.94
N LEU A 28 9.53 -5.27 -10.09
CA LEU A 28 10.14 -3.96 -9.83
C LEU A 28 10.98 -3.47 -11.01
N ASP A 29 11.69 -4.39 -11.66
CA ASP A 29 12.49 -4.10 -12.85
C ASP A 29 11.58 -3.73 -14.03
N GLU A 30 10.44 -4.42 -14.16
CA GLU A 30 9.39 -4.10 -15.12
C GLU A 30 8.80 -2.71 -14.84
N LEU A 31 8.39 -2.41 -13.60
CA LEU A 31 7.90 -1.10 -13.19
C LEU A 31 8.90 0.01 -13.59
N LYS A 32 10.18 -0.17 -13.26
CA LYS A 32 11.23 0.81 -13.59
C LYS A 32 11.37 1.00 -15.10
N SER A 33 11.26 -0.07 -15.87
CA SER A 33 11.33 -0.03 -17.34
C SER A 33 10.12 0.70 -17.93
N LEU A 34 8.91 0.41 -17.44
CA LEU A 34 7.68 1.07 -17.88
C LEU A 34 7.69 2.57 -17.56
N VAL A 35 8.11 2.96 -16.35
CA VAL A 35 8.25 4.38 -15.99
C VAL A 35 9.23 5.07 -16.94
N ARG A 36 10.40 4.47 -17.19
CA ARG A 36 11.42 5.00 -18.10
C ARG A 36 10.90 5.22 -19.51
N LEU A 37 10.22 4.23 -20.08
CA LEU A 37 9.70 4.26 -21.45
C LEU A 37 8.46 5.14 -21.63
N SER A 38 7.73 5.43 -20.54
CA SER A 38 6.50 6.23 -20.59
C SER A 38 6.78 7.65 -21.10
N LYS A 39 6.16 8.05 -22.23
CA LYS A 39 6.37 9.38 -22.80
C LYS A 39 5.66 10.46 -21.96
N LEU A 40 6.25 11.65 -21.91
CA LEU A 40 5.60 12.83 -21.33
C LEU A 40 4.84 13.58 -22.42
N ALA A 41 3.72 14.21 -22.04
CA ALA A 41 2.99 15.12 -22.92
C ALA A 41 3.88 16.30 -23.36
N PRO A 42 3.68 16.84 -24.57
CA PRO A 42 4.35 18.07 -24.98
C PRO A 42 3.90 19.26 -24.11
N PRO A 43 4.67 20.36 -24.06
CA PRO A 43 4.25 21.57 -23.36
C PRO A 43 2.91 22.09 -23.91
N THR A 44 1.97 22.39 -23.01
CA THR A 44 0.70 23.05 -23.34
C THR A 44 0.48 24.26 -22.43
N TYR A 45 -0.51 25.10 -22.77
CA TYR A 45 -0.92 26.21 -21.91
C TYR A 45 -1.40 25.69 -20.54
N GLU A 46 -2.22 24.65 -20.51
CA GLU A 46 -2.79 24.04 -19.31
C GLU A 46 -1.71 23.43 -18.42
N GLY A 47 -0.76 22.69 -19.02
CA GLY A 47 0.33 22.04 -18.28
C GLY A 47 1.35 23.03 -17.68
N SER A 48 1.31 24.30 -18.09
CA SER A 48 2.18 25.38 -17.61
C SER A 48 1.53 26.24 -16.52
N GLN A 49 0.29 25.95 -16.10
CA GLN A 49 -0.39 26.69 -15.04
C GLN A 49 0.08 26.22 -13.65
N GLU A 50 0.99 26.97 -13.03
CA GLU A 50 1.58 26.61 -11.72
C GLU A 50 0.56 26.56 -10.56
N ASP A 51 -0.59 27.22 -10.70
CA ASP A 51 -1.71 27.18 -9.75
C ASP A 51 -2.49 25.84 -9.78
N ARG A 52 -2.17 24.94 -10.72
CA ARG A 52 -2.80 23.61 -10.91
C ARG A 52 -4.30 23.66 -11.18
N LYS A 53 -4.86 24.79 -11.64
CA LYS A 53 -6.30 24.92 -11.90
C LYS A 53 -6.85 23.93 -12.94
N TYR A 54 -5.98 23.36 -13.77
CA TYR A 54 -6.30 22.34 -14.77
C TYR A 54 -5.71 20.96 -14.47
N GLY A 55 -5.18 20.73 -13.26
CA GLY A 55 -4.56 19.47 -12.85
C GLY A 55 -3.04 19.55 -12.66
N VAL A 56 -2.38 18.40 -12.77
CA VAL A 56 -0.92 18.30 -12.57
C VAL A 56 -0.15 19.07 -13.65
N THR A 57 0.92 19.75 -13.25
CA THR A 57 1.76 20.51 -14.19
C THR A 57 2.72 19.59 -14.93
N SER A 58 3.12 19.98 -16.14
CA SER A 58 4.14 19.26 -16.91
C SER A 58 5.48 19.21 -16.17
N LYS A 59 5.79 20.25 -15.39
CA LYS A 59 6.96 20.29 -14.50
C LYS A 59 6.88 19.24 -13.41
N TRP A 60 5.76 19.18 -12.67
CA TRP A 60 5.58 18.24 -11.57
C TRP A 60 5.64 16.78 -12.06
N VAL A 61 4.98 16.45 -13.18
CA VAL A 61 5.00 15.08 -13.72
C VAL A 61 6.41 14.66 -14.14
N ARG A 62 7.18 15.57 -14.74
CA ARG A 62 8.58 15.33 -15.11
C ARG A 62 9.45 15.06 -13.88
N GLU A 63 9.36 15.91 -12.87
CA GLU A 63 10.12 15.77 -11.63
C GLU A 63 9.72 14.48 -10.87
N ALA A 64 8.42 14.15 -10.82
CA ALA A 64 7.92 12.92 -10.22
C ALA A 64 8.44 11.68 -10.96
N LYS A 65 8.41 11.68 -12.30
CA LYS A 65 9.00 10.62 -13.12
C LYS A 65 10.49 10.46 -12.85
N GLU A 66 11.26 11.55 -12.84
CA GLU A 66 12.69 11.52 -12.55
C GLU A 66 12.99 10.97 -11.15
N LYS A 67 12.21 11.39 -10.14
CA LYS A 67 12.31 10.88 -8.77
C LYS A 67 12.03 9.38 -8.72
N TRP A 68 11.00 8.92 -9.42
CA TRP A 68 10.61 7.52 -9.45
C TRP A 68 11.67 6.65 -10.13
N GLU A 69 12.32 7.13 -11.18
CA GLU A 69 13.37 6.39 -11.88
C GLU A 69 14.67 6.27 -11.08
N LYS A 70 15.06 7.34 -10.40
CA LYS A 70 16.41 7.50 -9.82
C LYS A 70 16.45 7.16 -8.33
N ASP A 71 15.46 7.60 -7.58
CA ASP A 71 15.55 7.69 -6.12
C ASP A 71 14.53 6.79 -5.39
N PHE A 72 13.46 6.37 -6.08
CA PHE A 72 12.46 5.52 -5.47
C PHE A 72 12.98 4.10 -5.26
N ASP A 73 12.89 3.63 -4.02
CA ASP A 73 13.34 2.30 -3.61
C ASP A 73 12.17 1.57 -2.93
N TRP A 74 11.55 0.66 -3.67
CA TRP A 74 10.46 -0.17 -3.17
C TRP A 74 10.86 -0.99 -1.94
N ARG A 75 12.11 -1.46 -1.86
CA ARG A 75 12.55 -2.34 -0.77
C ARG A 75 12.53 -1.63 0.58
N LYS A 76 12.77 -0.32 0.62
CA LYS A 76 12.61 0.49 1.84
C LYS A 76 11.15 0.53 2.30
N HIS A 77 10.22 0.75 1.38
CA HIS A 77 8.79 0.78 1.68
C HIS A 77 8.26 -0.61 2.07
N GLU A 78 8.68 -1.66 1.37
CA GLU A 78 8.35 -3.05 1.68
C GLU A 78 8.85 -3.45 3.07
N ALA A 79 10.08 -3.09 3.43
CA ALA A 79 10.61 -3.32 4.77
C ALA A 79 9.82 -2.55 5.84
N HIS A 80 9.45 -1.30 5.57
CA HIS A 80 8.63 -0.51 6.49
C HIS A 80 7.23 -1.09 6.68
N MET A 81 6.54 -1.47 5.61
CA MET A 81 5.23 -2.14 5.70
C MET A 81 5.33 -3.41 6.54
N ASN A 82 6.29 -4.28 6.22
CA ASN A 82 6.52 -5.53 6.94
C ASN A 82 7.05 -5.36 8.38
N SER A 83 7.25 -4.13 8.86
CA SER A 83 7.54 -3.88 10.28
C SER A 83 6.30 -3.97 11.15
N PHE A 84 5.10 -4.00 10.55
CA PHE A 84 3.83 -4.25 11.20
C PHE A 84 3.36 -5.69 10.94
N PRO A 85 2.48 -6.26 11.80
CA PRO A 85 1.84 -7.54 11.52
C PRO A 85 0.73 -7.39 10.46
N HIS A 86 0.86 -8.12 9.34
CA HIS A 86 -0.16 -8.20 8.31
C HIS A 86 -0.84 -9.57 8.36
N TYR A 87 -2.12 -9.61 8.00
CA TYR A 87 -2.91 -10.83 7.96
C TYR A 87 -3.83 -10.85 6.73
N MET A 88 -4.16 -12.06 6.29
CA MET A 88 -5.28 -12.34 5.40
C MET A 88 -6.35 -13.10 6.17
N ALA A 89 -7.62 -12.79 5.90
CA ALA A 89 -8.77 -13.52 6.42
C ALA A 89 -9.82 -13.75 5.33
N SER A 90 -10.37 -14.95 5.30
CA SER A 90 -11.57 -15.26 4.51
C SER A 90 -12.81 -14.69 5.20
N VAL A 91 -13.55 -13.83 4.51
CA VAL A 91 -14.81 -13.23 4.97
C VAL A 91 -15.90 -13.53 3.96
N VAL A 92 -17.03 -14.05 4.42
CA VAL A 92 -18.21 -14.31 3.59
C VAL A 92 -19.19 -13.16 3.76
N ASP A 93 -19.63 -12.55 2.66
CA ASP A 93 -20.66 -11.51 2.70
C ASP A 93 -22.07 -12.10 2.90
N ASN A 94 -23.07 -11.22 2.99
CA ASN A 94 -24.46 -11.61 3.21
C ASN A 94 -25.07 -12.39 2.03
N ASP A 95 -24.48 -12.28 0.83
CA ASP A 95 -24.90 -13.00 -0.38
C ASP A 95 -24.17 -14.34 -0.52
N GLY A 96 -23.35 -14.72 0.46
CA GLY A 96 -22.62 -15.98 0.49
C GLY A 96 -21.32 -15.97 -0.31
N LYS A 97 -20.86 -14.80 -0.79
CA LYS A 97 -19.62 -14.69 -1.54
C LYS A 97 -18.43 -14.50 -0.61
N GLU A 98 -17.38 -15.28 -0.85
CA GLU A 98 -16.14 -15.23 -0.07
C GLU A 98 -15.16 -14.19 -0.65
N TYR A 99 -14.53 -13.43 0.25
CA TYR A 99 -13.48 -12.48 -0.05
C TYR A 99 -12.27 -12.77 0.82
N GLN A 100 -11.09 -12.59 0.23
CA GLN A 100 -9.84 -12.55 0.96
C GLN A 100 -9.51 -11.11 1.34
N ILE A 101 -9.59 -10.81 2.63
CA ILE A 101 -9.39 -9.46 3.17
C ILE A 101 -7.98 -9.36 3.77
N HIS A 102 -7.18 -8.46 3.22
CA HIS A 102 -5.91 -8.04 3.83
C HIS A 102 -6.16 -6.98 4.90
N PHE A 103 -5.46 -7.07 6.03
CA PHE A 103 -5.40 -6.00 7.02
C PHE A 103 -4.08 -5.99 7.78
N ILE A 104 -3.81 -4.87 8.46
CA ILE A 104 -2.75 -4.73 9.47
C ILE A 104 -3.41 -4.76 10.85
N GLY A 105 -2.86 -5.56 11.76
CA GLY A 105 -3.39 -5.71 13.11
C GLY A 105 -2.32 -5.47 14.17
N LEU A 106 -2.61 -4.59 15.14
CA LEU A 106 -1.82 -4.45 16.36
C LEU A 106 -2.69 -4.88 17.53
N PHE A 107 -2.44 -6.08 18.03
CA PHE A 107 -3.24 -6.66 19.10
C PHE A 107 -2.61 -6.42 20.46
N SER A 108 -3.41 -5.86 21.37
CA SER A 108 -3.05 -5.63 22.77
C SER A 108 -3.14 -6.92 23.56
N ASP A 109 -2.24 -7.13 24.52
CA ASP A 109 -2.30 -8.25 25.47
C ASP A 109 -3.39 -8.05 26.55
N LYS A 110 -3.96 -6.84 26.67
CA LYS A 110 -5.07 -6.56 27.59
C LYS A 110 -6.36 -7.22 27.11
N VAL A 111 -7.02 -7.95 28.01
CA VAL A 111 -8.28 -8.68 27.75
C VAL A 111 -9.45 -7.73 27.45
N ASP A 112 -9.41 -6.50 27.96
CA ASP A 112 -10.43 -5.46 27.85
C ASP A 112 -10.02 -4.31 26.91
N ALA A 113 -9.02 -4.53 26.05
CA ALA A 113 -8.63 -3.53 25.05
C ALA A 113 -9.82 -3.19 24.13
N VAL A 114 -10.08 -1.90 23.94
CA VAL A 114 -11.13 -1.42 23.05
C VAL A 114 -10.74 -1.73 21.60
N PRO A 115 -11.52 -2.53 20.85
CA PRO A 115 -11.26 -2.77 19.44
C PRO A 115 -11.53 -1.51 18.62
N LEU A 116 -10.56 -1.12 17.77
CA LEU A 116 -10.70 0.01 16.85
C LEU A 116 -10.41 -0.47 15.43
N VAL A 117 -11.27 -0.08 14.49
CA VAL A 117 -11.05 -0.27 13.06
C VAL A 117 -10.77 1.08 12.41
N LEU A 118 -9.71 1.14 11.61
CA LEU A 118 -9.37 2.31 10.80
C LEU A 118 -9.66 1.97 9.35
N LEU A 119 -10.58 2.71 8.74
CA LEU A 119 -11.02 2.50 7.37
C LEU A 119 -10.40 3.58 6.48
N HIS A 120 -9.67 3.15 5.45
CA HIS A 120 -9.16 4.07 4.43
C HIS A 120 -10.27 4.39 3.40
N GLY A 121 -10.00 5.38 2.54
CA GLY A 121 -10.86 5.75 1.41
C GLY A 121 -10.23 5.42 0.06
N TRP A 122 -10.69 6.12 -0.98
CA TRP A 122 -10.10 6.17 -2.32
C TRP A 122 -9.08 7.34 -2.38
N PRO A 123 -7.82 7.10 -2.79
CA PRO A 123 -7.40 7.12 -4.21
C PRO A 123 -6.79 5.82 -4.76
#